data_AF-A0A5E4XLJ6-F1
#
_entry.id   AF-A0A5E4XLJ6-F1
#
_cell.length_a   1.000
_cell.length_b   1.000
_cell.length_c   1.000
_cell.angle_alpha   90.00
_cell.angle_beta   90.00
_cell.angle_gamma   90.00
#
_symmetry.space_group_name_H-M   'P 1'
#
loop_
_entity.id
_entity.type
_entity.pdbx_description
1 polymer ?
#
loop_
_entity_poly.entity_id
_entity_poly.type
_entity_poly.pdbx_seq_one_letter_code
_entity_poly.pdbx_strand_id
1 'polypeptide(L)'
;MKKQKSKKRVAALAKPKPRGPVMTLKAKLARLQAELIAPKSNQARLLYEIRMVEERLKIERFHRVSKLSSVNMREILCGSPGLGKKS
;
A
#
# COMPACT_ATOMS: atom_id res chain seq x y z
N MET A 1 49.98 19.58 21.65
CA MET A 1 49.45 18.67 20.61
C MET A 1 48.17 17.99 21.13
N LYS A 2 46.98 18.31 20.61
CA LYS A 2 45.72 17.63 20.97
C LYS A 2 45.10 17.03 19.71
N LYS A 3 45.20 15.70 19.54
CA LYS A 3 44.59 14.95 18.43
C LYS A 3 43.10 14.80 18.70
N GLN A 4 42.28 15.63 18.06
CA GLN A 4 40.83 15.54 18.08
C GLN A 4 40.40 14.46 17.08
N LYS A 5 40.10 13.25 17.57
CA LYS A 5 39.54 12.14 16.76
C LYS A 5 38.13 12.53 16.31
N SER A 6 37.98 12.91 15.04
CA SER A 6 36.68 13.11 14.40
C SER A 6 35.97 11.75 14.26
N LYS A 7 34.95 11.51 15.09
CA LYS A 7 34.06 10.36 14.96
C LYS A 7 33.27 10.53 13.65
N LYS A 8 33.73 9.86 12.58
CA LYS A 8 32.97 9.64 11.35
C LYS A 8 31.68 8.91 11.72
N ARG A 9 30.58 9.66 11.87
CA ARG A 9 29.22 9.09 11.92
C ARG A 9 28.91 8.59 10.51
N VAL A 10 29.15 7.30 10.29
CA VAL A 10 28.64 6.62 9.11
C VAL A 10 27.12 6.62 9.26
N ALA A 11 26.46 7.52 8.54
CA ALA A 11 25.01 7.51 8.41
C ALA A 11 24.64 6.19 7.72
N ALA A 12 24.29 5.17 8.52
CA ALA A 12 23.68 3.96 8.01
C ALA A 12 22.49 4.41 7.17
N LEU A 13 22.50 4.07 5.88
CA LEU A 13 21.39 4.34 4.96
C LEU A 13 20.11 3.84 5.62
N ALA A 14 19.30 4.77 6.14
CA ALA A 14 18.00 4.46 6.66
C ALA A 14 17.17 3.96 5.48
N LYS A 15 17.03 2.63 5.37
CA LYS A 15 16.12 2.01 4.41
C LYS A 15 14.77 2.72 4.58
N PRO A 16 14.22 3.39 3.55
CA PRO A 16 13.01 4.16 3.70
C PRO A 16 11.90 3.23 4.19
N LYS A 17 11.45 3.44 5.43
CA LYS A 17 10.33 2.73 6.03
C LYS A 17 9.13 2.92 5.09
N PRO A 18 8.51 1.86 4.53
CA PRO A 18 7.45 2.03 3.55
C PRO A 18 6.29 2.79 4.19
N ARG A 19 6.02 3.99 3.68
CA ARG A 19 5.05 4.95 4.21
C ARG A 19 3.61 4.57 3.83
N GLY A 20 3.19 3.36 4.19
CA GLY A 20 1.82 2.87 4.06
C GLY A 20 1.60 1.75 3.03
N PRO A 21 0.39 1.16 3.01
CA PRO A 21 0.06 -0.06 2.24
C PRO A 21 0.34 0.08 0.74
N VAL A 22 0.04 1.24 0.15
CA VAL A 22 0.31 1.53 -1.27
C VAL A 22 1.82 1.47 -1.60
N MET A 23 2.69 1.97 -0.72
CA MET A 23 4.14 1.92 -0.92
C MET A 23 4.66 0.48 -0.86
N THR A 24 4.15 -0.31 0.08
CA THR A 24 4.48 -1.74 0.20
C THR A 24 4.06 -2.52 -1.04
N LEU A 25 2.86 -2.27 -1.55
CA LEU A 25 2.35 -2.93 -2.77
C LEU A 25 3.17 -2.56 -4.01
N LYS A 26 3.56 -1.28 -4.17
CA LYS A 26 4.44 -0.85 -5.26
C LYS A 26 5.81 -1.51 -5.19
N ALA A 27 6.40 -1.61 -4.00
CA ALA A 27 7.68 -2.28 -3.82
C ALA A 27 7.59 -3.79 -4.15
N LYS A 28 6.48 -4.44 -3.78
CA LYS A 28 6.20 -5.83 -4.15
C LYS A 28 6.04 -5.99 -5.66
N LEU A 29 5.30 -5.10 -6.31
CA LEU A 29 5.12 -5.11 -7.77
C LEU A 29 6.46 -5.02 -8.51
N ALA A 30 7.32 -4.07 -8.11
CA ALA A 30 8.64 -3.89 -8.71
C ALA A 30 9.53 -5.15 -8.55
N ARG A 31 9.46 -5.81 -7.39
CA ARG A 31 10.16 -7.09 -7.16
C ARG A 31 9.68 -8.20 -8.08
N LEU A 32 8.35 -8.37 -8.21
CA LEU A 32 7.77 -9.40 -9.07
C LEU A 32 8.10 -9.16 -10.55
N GLN A 33 8.11 -7.89 -10.99
CA GLN A 33 8.51 -7.53 -12.36
C GLN A 33 9.99 -7.83 -12.62
N ALA A 34 10.87 -7.55 -11.65
CA ALA A 34 12.28 -7.91 -11.75
C ALA A 34 12.48 -9.44 -11.82
N GLU A 35 11.71 -10.20 -11.04
CA GLU A 35 11.75 -11.66 -11.06
C GLU A 35 11.21 -12.23 -12.37
N LEU A 36 10.19 -11.61 -12.97
CA LEU A 36 9.63 -12.05 -14.26
C LEU A 36 10.66 -11.99 -15.40
N ILE A 37 11.56 -11.01 -15.38
CA ILE A 37 12.64 -10.84 -16.37
C ILE A 37 13.74 -11.91 -16.20
N ALA A 38 13.82 -12.58 -15.05
CA ALA A 38 14.86 -13.57 -14.80
C ALA A 38 14.66 -14.83 -15.66
N PRO A 39 15.74 -15.41 -16.25
CA PRO A 39 15.65 -16.48 -17.26
C PRO A 39 15.20 -17.86 -16.75
N LYS A 40 14.86 -18.00 -15.47
CA LYS A 40 14.33 -19.25 -14.86
C LYS A 40 13.07 -19.00 -14.03
N SER A 41 12.36 -17.93 -14.32
CA SER A 41 11.19 -17.51 -13.55
C SER A 41 9.94 -18.31 -13.95
N ASN A 42 9.08 -18.61 -12.98
CA ASN A 42 7.76 -19.19 -13.28
C ASN A 42 6.83 -18.07 -13.75
N GLN A 43 6.84 -17.81 -15.06
CA GLN A 43 6.14 -16.68 -15.66
C GLN A 43 4.63 -16.68 -15.38
N ALA A 44 3.97 -17.83 -15.49
CA ALA A 44 2.52 -17.94 -15.24
C ALA A 44 2.16 -17.55 -13.80
N ARG A 45 2.93 -18.06 -12.82
CA ARG A 45 2.75 -17.70 -11.41
C ARG A 45 3.03 -16.22 -11.17
N LEU A 46 4.11 -15.68 -11.73
CA LEU A 46 4.50 -14.28 -11.51
C LEU A 46 3.51 -13.30 -12.14
N LEU A 47 3.00 -13.58 -13.35
CA LEU A 47 1.95 -12.78 -13.97
C LEU A 47 0.66 -12.79 -13.13
N TYR A 48 0.29 -13.94 -12.57
CA TYR A 48 -0.85 -14.03 -11.65
C TYR A 48 -0.62 -13.19 -10.38
N GLU A 49 0.55 -13.30 -9.75
CA GLU A 49 0.89 -12.51 -8.56
C GLU A 49 0.94 -11.00 -8.85
N ILE A 50 1.47 -10.60 -10.00
CA ILE A 50 1.49 -9.21 -10.47
C ILE A 50 0.05 -8.67 -10.58
N ARG A 51 -0.83 -9.40 -11.27
CA ARG A 51 -2.24 -9.01 -11.43
C ARG A 51 -2.92 -8.83 -10.08
N MET A 52 -2.70 -9.76 -9.14
CA MET A 52 -3.27 -9.66 -7.79
C MET A 52 -2.78 -8.43 -7.01
N VAL A 53 -1.51 -8.05 -7.17
CA VAL A 53 -0.95 -6.85 -6.55
C VAL A 53 -1.49 -5.58 -7.19
N GLU A 54 -1.70 -5.57 -8.51
CA GLU A 54 -2.32 -4.45 -9.22
C GLU A 54 -3.78 -4.23 -8.80
N GLU A 55 -4.57 -5.28 -8.68
CA GLU A 55 -5.96 -5.19 -8.18
C GLU A 55 -6.00 -4.66 -6.74
N ARG A 56 -5.10 -5.12 -5.86
CA ARG A 56 -4.98 -4.56 -4.51
C ARG A 56 -4.58 -3.09 -4.52
N LEU A 57 -3.71 -2.66 -5.44
CA LEU A 57 -3.37 -1.25 -5.60
C LEU A 57 -4.56 -0.40 -6.05
N LYS A 58 -5.41 -0.92 -6.94
CA LYS A 58 -6.64 -0.24 -7.36
C LYS A 58 -7.61 -0.09 -6.18
N ILE A 59 -7.81 -1.14 -5.40
CA ILE A 59 -8.65 -1.12 -4.19
C ILE A 59 -8.12 -0.10 -3.19
N GLU A 60 -6.84 -0.13 -2.85
CA GLU A 60 -6.23 0.83 -1.92
C GLU A 60 -6.32 2.29 -2.41
N ARG A 61 -6.18 2.51 -3.73
CA ARG A 61 -6.39 3.84 -4.33
C ARG A 61 -7.86 4.26 -4.22
N PHE A 62 -8.79 3.35 -4.49
CA PHE A 62 -10.21 3.62 -4.34
C PHE A 62 -10.57 3.96 -2.89
N HIS A 63 -10.09 3.21 -1.90
CA HIS A 63 -10.31 3.53 -0.49
C HIS A 63 -9.79 4.93 -0.11
N ARG A 64 -8.61 5.32 -0.63
CA ARG A 64 -8.07 6.68 -0.41
C ARG A 64 -8.92 7.78 -1.03
N VAL A 65 -9.40 7.57 -2.26
CA VAL A 65 -10.20 8.58 -2.99
C VAL A 65 -11.60 8.68 -2.39
N SER A 66 -12.24 7.55 -2.14
CA SER A 66 -13.64 7.51 -1.76
C SER A 66 -13.87 7.88 -0.29
N LYS A 67 -12.83 7.99 0.55
CA LYS A 67 -12.93 8.11 2.02
C LYS A 67 -13.90 7.10 2.65
N LEU A 68 -14.23 6.04 1.91
CA LEU A 68 -15.25 5.02 2.22
C LEU A 68 -14.85 4.15 3.41
N SER A 69 -13.67 4.38 3.99
CA SER A 69 -13.28 3.81 5.29
C SER A 69 -14.25 4.17 6.42
N SER A 70 -15.08 5.20 6.27
CA SER A 70 -16.01 5.65 7.32
C SER A 70 -17.50 5.50 6.99
N VAL A 71 -17.89 4.99 5.82
CA VAL A 71 -19.32 4.75 5.57
C VAL A 71 -19.70 3.47 6.30
N ASN A 72 -20.20 3.67 7.51
CA ASN A 72 -20.76 2.60 8.33
C ASN A 72 -21.88 1.94 7.52
N MET A 73 -21.76 0.66 7.19
CA MET A 73 -22.79 -0.08 6.43
C MET A 73 -24.20 0.06 7.05
N ARG A 74 -24.30 0.41 8.34
CA ARG A 74 -25.55 0.79 8.99
C ARG A 74 -26.24 2.01 8.36
N GLU A 75 -25.52 3.03 7.90
CA GLU A 75 -26.14 4.22 7.28
C GLU A 75 -26.72 3.92 5.89
N ILE A 76 -26.17 2.94 5.17
CA ILE A 76 -26.68 2.54 3.85
C ILE A 76 -27.92 1.64 4.01
N LEU A 77 -27.95 0.79 5.03
CA LEU A 77 -29.05 -0.17 5.25
C LEU A 77 -30.20 0.39 6.09
N CYS A 78 -29.93 1.38 6.94
CA CYS A 78 -30.96 2.11 7.67
C CYS A 78 -31.32 3.35 6.86
N GLY A 79 -32.28 3.22 5.95
CA GLY A 79 -32.93 4.36 5.31
C GLY A 79 -33.25 5.44 6.35
N SER A 80 -33.00 6.70 5.99
CA SER A 80 -33.14 7.89 6.84
C SER A 80 -34.16 7.71 7.98
N PRO A 81 -33.74 7.69 9.26
CA PRO A 81 -34.68 7.66 10.38
C PRO A 81 -35.28 9.06 10.51
N GLY A 82 -36.25 9.37 9.66
CA GLY A 82 -36.81 10.73 9.55
C GLY A 82 -38.17 10.84 8.89
N LEU A 83 -38.74 9.76 8.35
CA LEU A 83 -40.14 9.71 7.91
C LEU A 83 -41.02 9.08 8.99
N GLY A 84 -40.81 9.52 10.24
CA GLY A 84 -41.77 9.34 11.32
C GLY A 84 -42.89 10.36 11.17
N LYS A 85 -44.09 9.85 10.90
CA LYS A 85 -45.39 10.54 10.82
C LYS A 85 -45.44 11.91 11.52
N LYS A 86 -45.72 12.97 10.74
CA LYS A 86 -46.33 14.18 11.30
C LYS A 86 -47.81 13.86 11.55
N SER A 87 -48.24 14.17 12.77
CA SER A 87 -49.59 14.06 13.32
C SER A 87 -50.66 14.70 12.45
#